data_AF-W9G1E5-F1
#
_entry.id   AF-W9G1E5-F1
#
_cell.length_a   1.000
_cell.length_b   1.000
_cell.length_c   1.000
_cell.angle_alpha   90.00
_cell.angle_beta   90.00
_cell.angle_gamma   90.00
#
_symmetry.space_group_name_H-M   'P 1'
#
loop_
_entity.id
_entity.type
_entity.pdbx_description
1 polymer ?
#
loop_
_entity_poly.entity_id
_entity_poly.type
_entity_poly.pdbx_seq_one_letter_code
_entity_poly.pdbx_strand_id
1 'polypeptide(L)'
;MDDLVSVDWLAEHLDDPRLRVFDAAIQVRRRLWLPTIRSGRREWEREHIPGSAFANLFDLSDPDRPKRSMTMPTASWFAARAGALGVADDSQVCRRRVGSASFSSVADTR
;
A
#
# COMPACT_ATOMS: atom_id res chain seq x y z
N MET A 1 15.09 -4.71 -12.94
CA MET A 1 14.26 -3.50 -12.94
C MET A 1 14.21 -3.05 -11.49
N ASP A 2 14.89 -1.95 -11.18
CA ASP A 2 14.88 -1.37 -9.84
C ASP A 2 13.74 -0.36 -9.78
N ASP A 3 12.51 -0.86 -9.62
CA ASP A 3 11.27 -0.05 -9.52
C ASP A 3 11.07 0.46 -8.08
N LEU A 4 12.15 0.93 -7.45
CA LEU A 4 12.18 1.43 -6.09
C LEU A 4 12.72 2.85 -6.08
N VAL A 5 11.99 3.74 -5.40
CA VAL A 5 12.41 5.12 -5.14
C VAL A 5 12.88 5.27 -3.70
N SER A 6 13.78 6.23 -3.45
CA SER A 6 14.19 6.57 -2.09
C SER A 6 13.09 7.35 -1.36
N VAL A 7 13.19 7.41 -0.03
CA VAL A 7 12.29 8.22 0.80
C VAL A 7 12.47 9.71 0.51
N ASP A 8 13.71 10.15 0.29
CA ASP A 8 14.02 11.55 -0.02
C ASP A 8 13.41 11.96 -1.36
N TRP A 9 13.56 11.12 -2.39
CA TRP A 9 12.92 11.35 -3.68
C TRP A 9 11.40 11.43 -3.53
N LEU A 10 10.80 10.50 -2.78
CA LEU A 10 9.36 10.52 -2.56
C LEU A 10 8.91 11.81 -1.87
N ALA A 11 9.64 12.27 -0.85
CA ALA A 11 9.34 13.51 -0.12
C ALA A 11 9.41 14.75 -1.03
N GLU A 12 10.39 14.80 -1.94
CA GLU A 12 10.55 15.90 -2.91
C GLU A 12 9.44 15.94 -3.97
N HIS A 13 8.76 14.81 -4.22
CA HIS A 13 7.78 14.67 -5.31
C HIS A 13 6.32 14.54 -4.80
N LEU A 14 6.06 14.69 -3.50
CA LEU A 14 4.70 14.54 -2.94
C LEU A 14 3.67 15.52 -3.53
N ASP A 15 4.12 16.68 -4.01
CA ASP A 15 3.27 17.71 -4.62
C ASP A 15 3.04 17.49 -6.13
N ASP A 16 3.66 16.47 -6.75
CA ASP A 16 3.44 16.17 -8.16
C ASP A 16 2.01 15.61 -8.38
N PRO A 17 1.14 16.29 -9.15
CA PRO A 17 -0.23 15.84 -9.39
C PRO A 17 -0.33 14.50 -10.15
N ARG A 18 0.76 14.06 -10.80
CA ARG A 18 0.85 12.76 -11.47
C ARG A 18 1.26 11.63 -10.52
N LEU A 19 1.82 11.97 -9.35
CA LEU A 19 2.23 10.98 -8.36
C LEU A 19 1.05 10.59 -7.48
N ARG A 20 0.73 9.30 -7.47
CA ARG A 20 -0.27 8.69 -6.59
C ARG A 20 0.40 7.71 -5.66
N VAL A 21 0.36 8.03 -4.37
CA VAL A 21 0.92 7.19 -3.31
C VAL A 21 -0.18 6.32 -2.73
N PHE A 22 0.04 5.01 -2.70
CA PHE A 22 -0.89 4.07 -2.09
C PHE A 22 -0.26 3.32 -0.91
N ASP A 23 -1.02 3.25 0.18
CA ASP A 23 -0.74 2.31 1.26
C ASP A 23 -1.64 1.08 1.09
N ALA A 24 -1.01 -0.09 0.96
CA ALA A 24 -1.68 -1.38 0.80
C ALA A 24 -1.35 -2.33 1.96
N ALA A 25 -1.14 -1.78 3.16
CA ALA A 25 -0.77 -2.56 4.33
C ALA A 25 -1.85 -3.56 4.75
N ILE A 26 -1.40 -4.75 5.13
CA ILE A 26 -2.19 -5.78 5.79
C ILE A 26 -1.54 -6.16 7.11
N GLN A 27 -2.34 -6.52 8.08
CA GLN A 27 -1.89 -7.05 9.36
C GLN A 27 -2.03 -8.56 9.35
N VAL A 28 -0.90 -9.25 9.46
CA VAL A 28 -0.87 -10.70 9.61
C VAL A 28 -0.55 -11.02 11.07
N ARG A 29 -1.51 -11.58 11.79
CA ARG A 29 -1.29 -12.13 13.12
C ARG A 29 -1.14 -13.64 13.02
N ARG A 30 0.08 -14.14 13.26
CA ARG A 30 0.34 -15.58 13.36
C ARG A 30 -0.31 -16.11 14.64
N ARG A 31 -1.18 -17.10 14.48
CA ARG A 31 -1.76 -17.90 15.56
C ARG A 31 -1.38 -19.36 15.33
N LEU A 32 -1.39 -20.16 16.40
CA LEU A 32 -0.86 -21.54 16.44
C LEU A 32 -1.37 -22.45 15.30
N TRP A 33 -2.61 -22.24 14.84
CA TRP A 33 -3.26 -23.09 13.83
C TRP A 33 -3.77 -22.35 12.59
N LEU A 34 -4.00 -21.03 12.66
CA LEU A 34 -4.50 -20.26 11.52
C LEU A 34 -4.02 -18.80 11.59
N PRO A 35 -3.36 -18.27 10.54
CA PRO A 35 -3.04 -16.85 10.48
C PRO A 35 -4.33 -16.04 10.34
N THR A 36 -4.45 -14.95 11.11
CA THR A 36 -5.51 -13.97 10.92
C THR A 36 -4.96 -12.80 10.11
N ILE A 37 -5.55 -12.54 8.96
CA ILE A 37 -5.22 -11.41 8.09
C ILE A 37 -6.29 -10.34 8.24
N ARG A 38 -5.88 -9.10 8.47
CA ARG A 38 -6.77 -7.92 8.59
C ARG A 38 -6.23 -6.78 7.74
N SER A 39 -7.13 -5.84 7.43
CA SER A 39 -6.77 -4.62 6.69
C SER A 39 -5.97 -3.70 7.60
N GLY A 40 -4.91 -3.10 7.07
CA GLY A 40 -4.12 -2.06 7.76
C GLY A 40 -4.78 -0.67 7.73
N ARG A 41 -6.03 -0.57 7.27
CA ARG A 41 -6.76 0.70 7.14
C ARG A 41 -6.72 1.52 8.43
N ARG A 42 -6.92 0.88 9.58
CA ARG A 42 -6.97 1.55 10.88
C ARG A 42 -5.64 2.20 11.25
N GLU A 43 -4.52 1.63 10.82
CA GLU A 43 -3.17 2.18 11.04
C GLU A 43 -2.92 3.34 10.10
N TRP A 44 -3.29 3.19 8.83
CA TRP A 44 -3.20 4.27 7.84
C TRP A 44 -4.04 5.48 8.26
N GLU A 45 -5.25 5.28 8.77
CA GLU A 45 -6.10 6.36 9.32
C GLU A 45 -5.45 7.09 10.50
N ARG A 46 -4.59 6.42 11.28
CA ARG A 46 -3.84 7.06 12.38
C ARG A 46 -2.63 7.82 11.86
N GLU A 47 -1.85 7.18 10.98
CA GLU A 47 -0.59 7.71 10.46
C GLU A 47 -0.36 7.24 9.02
N HIS A 48 -0.30 8.20 8.10
CA HIS A 48 -0.05 7.95 6.68
C HIS A 48 0.75 9.08 6.04
N ILE A 49 1.26 8.81 4.85
CA ILE A 49 1.93 9.82 4.02
C ILE A 49 0.84 10.81 3.54
N PRO A 50 1.05 12.13 3.69
CA PRO A 50 0.11 13.14 3.18
C PRO A 50 -0.21 12.91 1.70
N GLY A 51 -1.50 13.05 1.32
CA GLY A 51 -1.96 12.81 -0.05
C GLY A 51 -2.02 11.34 -0.49
N SER A 52 -1.54 10.40 0.34
CA SER A 52 -1.69 8.98 0.03
C SER A 52 -3.15 8.51 0.11
N ALA A 53 -3.48 7.46 -0.65
CA ALA A 53 -4.76 6.77 -0.56
C ALA A 53 -4.56 5.33 -0.05
N PHE A 54 -5.56 4.78 0.65
CA PHE A 54 -5.50 3.40 1.12
C PHE A 54 -6.05 2.42 0.08
N ALA A 55 -5.19 1.58 -0.45
CA ALA A 55 -5.52 0.49 -1.36
C ALA A 55 -5.82 -0.80 -0.57
N ASN A 56 -7.10 -1.00 -0.23
CA ASN A 56 -7.51 -2.19 0.51
C ASN A 56 -7.39 -3.45 -0.38
N LEU A 57 -6.39 -4.29 -0.10
CA LEU A 57 -6.15 -5.51 -0.89
C LEU A 57 -7.36 -6.43 -0.95
N PHE A 58 -8.21 -6.46 0.07
CA PHE A 58 -9.42 -7.28 0.06
C PHE A 58 -10.47 -6.81 -0.95
N ASP A 59 -10.49 -5.52 -1.29
CA ASP A 59 -11.40 -4.95 -2.29
C ASP A 59 -10.80 -5.05 -3.70
N LEU A 60 -9.47 -5.13 -3.78
CA LEU A 60 -8.70 -5.35 -5.02
C LEU A 60 -8.53 -6.83 -5.38
N SER A 61 -9.01 -7.75 -4.55
CA SER A 61 -8.93 -9.20 -4.79
C SER A 61 -10.16 -9.72 -5.53
N ASP A 62 -10.05 -10.96 -6.02
CA ASP A 62 -11.14 -11.68 -6.67
C ASP A 62 -12.40 -11.72 -5.77
N PRO A 63 -13.55 -11.14 -6.23
CA PRO A 63 -14.78 -11.12 -5.45
C PRO A 63 -15.43 -12.50 -5.29
N ASP A 64 -15.12 -13.46 -6.17
CA ASP A 64 -15.68 -14.81 -6.16
C ASP A 64 -14.89 -15.78 -5.26
N ARG A 65 -13.89 -15.25 -4.55
CA ARG A 65 -13.05 -15.99 -3.62
C ARG A 65 -13.21 -15.45 -2.20
N PRO A 66 -12.97 -16.29 -1.17
CA PRO A 66 -12.99 -15.82 0.20
C PRO A 66 -12.03 -14.64 0.36
N LYS A 67 -12.49 -13.52 0.94
CA LYS A 67 -11.71 -12.26 1.03
C LYS A 67 -10.31 -12.44 1.61
N ARG A 68 -10.07 -13.47 2.44
CA ARG A 68 -8.76 -13.76 3.05
C ARG A 68 -7.75 -14.46 2.13
N SER A 69 -8.16 -14.86 0.93
CA SER A 69 -7.31 -15.56 -0.05
C SER A 69 -6.37 -14.61 -0.80
N MET A 70 -6.74 -13.33 -0.92
CA MET A 70 -6.03 -12.32 -1.73
C MET A 70 -5.74 -12.81 -3.15
N THR A 71 -6.68 -13.60 -3.70
CA THR A 71 -6.57 -14.16 -5.05
C THR A 71 -6.59 -13.04 -6.08
N MET A 72 -5.73 -13.18 -7.10
CA MET A 72 -5.68 -12.26 -8.23
C MET A 72 -7.06 -12.16 -8.91
N PRO A 73 -7.64 -10.96 -9.03
CA PRO A 73 -8.91 -10.77 -9.71
C PRO A 73 -8.75 -10.84 -11.23
N THR A 74 -9.87 -10.71 -11.96
CA THR A 74 -9.84 -10.39 -13.38
C THR A 74 -9.28 -8.98 -13.62
N ALA A 75 -8.72 -8.74 -14.81
CA ALA A 75 -8.17 -7.44 -15.18
C ALA A 75 -9.23 -6.31 -15.14
N SER A 76 -10.45 -6.59 -15.59
CA SER A 76 -11.55 -5.62 -15.58
C SER A 76 -11.98 -5.24 -14.16
N TRP A 77 -12.03 -6.21 -13.25
CA TRP A 77 -12.32 -5.93 -11.84
C TRP A 77 -11.22 -5.07 -11.21
N PHE A 78 -9.97 -5.44 -11.41
CA PHE A 78 -8.83 -4.66 -10.90
C PHE A 78 -8.83 -3.24 -11.44
N ALA A 79 -9.00 -3.06 -12.76
CA ALA A 79 -9.03 -1.76 -13.40
C ALA A 79 -10.16 -0.87 -12.85
N ALA A 80 -11.37 -1.41 -12.66
CA ALA A 80 -12.49 -0.67 -12.09
C ALA A 80 -12.20 -0.21 -10.65
N ARG A 81 -11.59 -1.07 -9.83
CA ARG A 81 -11.27 -0.75 -8.43
C ARG A 81 -10.07 0.21 -8.32
N ALA A 82 -9.04 0.04 -9.14
CA ALA A 82 -7.90 0.94 -9.22
C ALA A 82 -8.32 2.33 -9.72
N GLY A 83 -9.19 2.39 -10.73
CA GLY A 83 -9.77 3.64 -11.22
C GLY A 83 -10.58 4.38 -10.14
N ALA A 84 -11.35 3.65 -9.32
CA ALA A 84 -12.07 4.23 -8.18
C ALA A 84 -11.13 4.78 -7.09
N LEU A 85 -9.89 4.30 -7.03
CA LEU A 85 -8.81 4.84 -6.17
C LEU A 85 -8.06 6.01 -6.84
N GLY A 86 -8.50 6.44 -8.02
CA GLY A 86 -7.94 7.55 -8.77
C GLY A 86 -6.87 7.15 -9.77
N VAL A 87 -6.51 5.88 -9.94
CA VAL A 87 -5.48 5.48 -10.92
C VAL A 87 -6.00 5.71 -12.35
N ALA A 88 -5.28 6.56 -13.09
CA ALA A 88 -5.41 6.79 -14.53
C ALA A 88 -4.12 6.40 -15.27
N ASP A 89 -4.16 6.36 -16.60
CA ASP A 89 -3.05 5.89 -17.45
C ASP A 89 -1.75 6.71 -17.31
N ASP A 90 -1.85 7.97 -16.89
CA ASP A 90 -0.73 8.87 -16.66
C ASP A 90 -0.23 8.90 -15.20
N SER A 91 -0.78 8.05 -14.33
CA SER A 91 -0.39 7.99 -12.92
C SER A 91 0.97 7.33 -12.75
N GLN A 92 1.83 7.94 -11.96
CA GLN A 92 2.93 7.23 -11.32
C GLN A 92 2.43 6.65 -9.99
N VAL A 93 2.55 5.34 -9.83
CA VAL A 93 1.99 4.61 -8.68
C VAL A 93 3.12 4.20 -7.75
N CYS A 94 3.17 4.79 -6.55
CA CYS A 94 4.13 4.42 -5.52
C CYS A 94 3.44 3.66 -4.38
N ARG A 95 3.88 2.43 -4.10
CA ARG A 95 3.37 1.63 -2.98
C ARG A 95 4.27 1.79 -1.76
N ARG A 96 3.69 2.17 -0.62
CA ARG A 96 4.37 2.07 0.68
C ARG A 96 4.38 0.62 1.19
N ARG A 97 5.55 0.15 1.65
CA ARG A 97 5.71 -1.11 2.38
C ARG A 97 5.82 -0.84 3.87
N VAL A 98 4.91 -1.40 4.67
CA VAL A 98 5.07 -1.45 6.13
C VAL A 98 5.89 -2.70 6.48
N GLY A 99 6.97 -2.56 7.26
CA GLY A 99 7.76 -3.70 7.75
C GLY A 99 9.13 -3.96 7.09
N SER A 100 9.74 -2.96 6.46
CA SER A 100 11.20 -2.88 6.31
C SER A 100 11.59 -1.41 6.27
N ALA A 101 11.39 -0.73 7.39
CA ALA A 101 12.25 0.41 7.67
C ALA A 101 13.59 -0.21 8.08
N SER A 102 14.52 -0.28 7.13
CA SER A 102 15.94 -0.35 7.49
C SER A 102 16.23 0.96 8.22
N PHE A 103 16.08 0.94 9.53
CA PHE A 103 16.47 2.05 10.39
C PHE A 103 17.98 2.00 10.55
N SER A 104 18.70 2.85 9.82
CA SER A 104 19.97 3.36 10.33
C SER A 104 19.69 4.74 10.90
N SER A 105 19.32 4.78 12.17
CA SER A 105 19.55 5.96 13.00
C SER A 105 20.73 5.59 13.86
N VAL A 106 21.91 6.08 13.47
CA VAL A 106 22.99 6.30 14.43
C VAL A 106 22.44 7.33 15.41
N ALA A 107 22.23 6.91 16.64
CA ALA A 107 22.08 7.80 17.76
C ALA A 107 23.38 8.63 17.85
N ASP A 108 23.31 9.90 17.48
CA ASP A 108 24.31 10.87 17.90
C ASP A 108 23.84 11.44 19.23
N THR A 109 24.40 10.90 20.30
CA THR A 109 24.22 11.36 21.66
C THR A 109 25.08 12.60 21.85
N ARG A 110 24.44 13.74 22.10
CA ARG A 110 25.03 14.81 22.93
C ARG A 110 24.10 15.07 24.11
#